data_AF-A0A376THF9-F1
#
_entry.id   AF-A0A376THF9-F1
#
_cell.length_a   1.000
_cell.length_b   1.000
_cell.length_c   1.000
_cell.angle_alpha   90.00
_cell.angle_beta   90.00
_cell.angle_gamma   90.00
#
_symmetry.space_group_name_H-M   'P 1'
#
loop_
_entity.id
_entity.type
_entity.pdbx_description
1 polymer ?
#
loop_
_entity_poly.entity_id
_entity_poly.type
_entity_poly.pdbx_seq_one_letter_code
_entity_poly.pdbx_strand_id
1 'polypeptide(L)' 'MPGDAACVWLSDTHEQVNLLVVESGENAALCLLAQPCVVIAGRAMQLGDAIKIMNDRLKPQVNVDSFSLEQAV' A
#
# COMPACT_ATOMS: atom_id res chain seq x y z
N MET A 1 14.67 8.14 -0.12
CA MET A 1 13.86 7.82 1.06
C MET A 1 13.03 6.59 0.72
N PRO A 2 13.12 5.49 1.48
CA PRO A 2 12.29 4.31 1.25
C PRO A 2 10.82 4.69 1.43
N GLY A 3 9.93 4.14 0.58
CA GLY A 3 8.49 4.45 0.60
C GLY A 3 7.84 4.14 1.95
N ASP A 4 6.84 4.92 2.34
CA ASP A 4 6.15 4.77 3.63
C ASP A 4 5.19 3.57 3.58
N ALA A 5 5.18 2.74 4.63
CA ALA A 5 4.27 1.59 4.70
C ALA A 5 2.85 2.06 5.07
N ALA A 6 1.88 1.67 4.25
CA ALA A 6 0.48 2.02 4.46
C ALA A 6 -0.42 0.79 4.43
N CYS A 7 -1.54 0.88 5.12
CA CYS A 7 -2.61 -0.09 4.99
C CYS A 7 -3.91 0.57 4.61
N VAL A 8 -4.71 -0.18 3.86
CA VAL A 8 -6.12 0.14 3.62
C VAL A 8 -6.98 -1.05 3.97
N TRP A 9 -8.21 -0.77 4.36
CA TRP A 9 -9.22 -1.79 4.60
C TRP A 9 -10.18 -1.77 3.42
N LEU A 10 -10.32 -2.91 2.75
CA LEU A 10 -11.30 -3.06 1.69
C LEU A 10 -12.69 -3.06 2.30
N SER A 11 -13.56 -2.16 1.84
CA SER A 11 -14.95 -2.11 2.33
C SER A 11 -15.78 -3.30 1.85
N ASP A 12 -15.35 -3.97 0.78
CA ASP A 12 -16.05 -5.10 0.18
C ASP A 12 -15.80 -6.39 0.97
N THR A 13 -14.53 -6.72 1.21
CA THR A 13 -14.12 -7.97 1.86
C THR A 13 -13.76 -7.80 3.34
N HIS A 14 -13.71 -6.56 3.85
CA HIS A 14 -13.16 -6.24 5.17
C HIS A 14 -11.71 -6.73 5.38
N GLU A 15 -10.99 -6.99 4.28
CA GLU A 15 -9.61 -7.44 4.32
C GLU A 15 -8.65 -6.25 4.40
N GLN A 16 -7.58 -6.41 5.19
CA GLN A 16 -6.50 -5.44 5.26
C GLN A 16 -5.51 -5.70 4.13
N VAL A 17 -5.21 -4.65 3.38
CA VAL A 17 -4.27 -4.70 2.26
C VAL A 17 -3.07 -3.84 2.60
N ASN A 18 -1.88 -4.43 2.46
CA ASN A 18 -0.62 -3.77 2.69
C ASN A 18 -0.13 -3.11 1.41
N LEU A 19 0.28 -1.86 1.54
CA LEU A 19 0.63 -0.97 0.46
C LEU A 19 1.91 -0.23 0.80
N LEU A 20 2.64 0.19 -0.24
CA LEU A 20 3.81 1.02 -0.12
C LEU A 20 3.54 2.36 -0.80
N VAL A 21 3.54 3.44 -0.04
CA VAL A 21 3.37 4.80 -0.59
C VAL A 21 4.64 5.17 -1.35
N VAL A 22 4.52 5.37 -2.66
CA VAL A 22 5.63 5.79 -3.52
C VAL A 22 5.58 7.26 -3.86
N GLU A 23 4.38 7.83 -3.97
CA GLU A 23 4.19 9.27 -4.10
C GLU A 23 2.98 9.73 -3.27
N SER A 24 3.19 10.72 -2.42
CA SER A 24 2.10 11.40 -1.71
C SER A 24 1.62 12.60 -2.53
N GLY A 25 0.34 12.57 -2.92
CA GLY A 25 -0.34 13.72 -3.51
C GLY A 25 -1.27 14.40 -2.50
N GLU A 26 -1.79 15.57 -2.85
CA GLU A 26 -2.59 16.40 -1.96
C GLU A 26 -3.92 15.73 -1.52
N ASN A 27 -4.59 15.05 -2.46
CA ASN A 27 -5.88 14.39 -2.22
C ASN A 27 -5.81 12.86 -2.29
N ALA A 28 -4.77 12.33 -2.92
CA ALA A 28 -4.55 10.90 -3.08
C ALA A 28 -3.05 10.61 -3.15
N ALA A 29 -2.67 9.45 -2.63
CA ALA A 29 -1.33 8.92 -2.74
C ALA A 29 -1.28 7.79 -3.78
N LEU A 30 -0.21 7.75 -4.54
CA LEU A 30 0.14 6.60 -5.37
C LEU A 30 0.83 5.57 -4.47
N CYS A 31 0.20 4.41 -4.36
CA CYS A 31 0.72 3.31 -3.58
C CYS A 31 0.97 2.12 -4.49
N LEU A 32 1.97 1.30 -4.17
CA LEU A 32 2.19 0.01 -4.79
C LEU A 32 1.66 -1.10 -3.88
N LEU A 33 1.10 -2.16 -4.45
CA LEU A 33 0.73 -3.33 -3.67
C LEU A 33 1.97 -3.96 -3.04
N ALA A 34 1.98 -4.13 -1.72
CA ALA A 34 3.11 -4.69 -0.96
C ALA A 34 2.87 -6.16 -0.53
N GLN A 35 1.89 -6.84 -1.14
CA GLN A 35 1.56 -8.24 -0.89
C GLN A 35 1.47 -9.04 -2.21
N PRO A 36 1.55 -10.39 -2.18
CA PRO A 36 1.75 -11.19 -3.38
C PRO A 36 0.62 -11.07 -4.41
N CYS A 37 -0.62 -11.12 -3.95
CA CYS A 37 -1.83 -10.99 -4.75
C CYS A 37 -2.99 -10.58 -3.84
N VAL A 38 -3.91 -9.76 -4.35
CA VAL A 38 -5.17 -9.44 -3.69
C VAL A 38 -6.26 -9.20 -4.72
N VAL A 39 -7.51 -9.49 -4.38
CA VAL A 39 -8.64 -9.16 -5.25
C VAL A 39 -9.32 -7.89 -4.73
N ILE A 40 -9.26 -6.81 -5.50
CA ILE A 40 -9.92 -5.53 -5.20
C ILE A 40 -11.05 -5.35 -6.21
N ALA A 41 -12.29 -5.29 -5.72
CA ALA A 41 -13.48 -5.12 -6.56
C ALA A 41 -13.56 -6.11 -7.74
N GLY A 42 -13.19 -7.38 -7.50
CA GLY A 42 -13.18 -8.44 -8.52
C GLY A 42 -11.98 -8.42 -9.47
N ARG A 43 -11.03 -7.49 -9.31
CA ARG A 43 -9.77 -7.47 -10.05
C ARG A 43 -8.63 -8.03 -9.20
N ALA A 44 -7.97 -9.06 -9.69
CA ALA A 44 -6.72 -9.53 -9.12
C ALA A 44 -5.60 -8.52 -9.38
N MET A 45 -4.97 -8.06 -8.31
CA MET A 45 -3.84 -7.14 -8.27
C MET A 45 -2.62 -7.90 -7.78
N GLN A 46 -1.46 -7.67 -8.36
CA GLN A 46 -0.21 -8.36 -8.02
C GLN A 46 0.76 -7.44 -7.29
N LEU A 47 1.75 -8.02 -6.62
CA LEU A 47 2.83 -7.27 -5.98
C LEU A 47 3.42 -6.23 -6.95
N GLY A 48 3.46 -4.97 -6.54
CA GLY A 48 3.96 -3.87 -7.38
C GLY A 48 2.92 -3.23 -8.30
N ASP A 49 1.67 -3.69 -8.33
CA ASP A 49 0.59 -2.97 -9.03
C ASP A 49 0.39 -1.58 -8.41
N ALA A 50 0.22 -0.59 -9.27
CA ALA A 50 -0.03 0.79 -8.85
C ALA A 50 -1.50 1.01 -8.50
N ILE A 51 -1.74 1.48 -7.29
CA ILE A 51 -3.06 1.71 -6.71
C ILE A 51 -3.13 3.16 -6.24
N LYS A 52 -4.07 3.90 -6.81
CA LYS A 52 -4.37 5.25 -6.33
C LYS A 52 -5.32 5.15 -5.15
N ILE A 53 -4.84 5.56 -3.97
CA ILE A 53 -5.62 5.55 -2.73
C ILE A 53 -5.88 7.00 -2.33
N MET A 54 -7.13 7.33 -2.00
CA MET A 54 -7.43 8.65 -1.45
C MET A 54 -6.90 8.76 -0.01
N ASN A 55 -6.38 9.94 0.35
CA ASN A 55 -5.71 10.15 1.64
C ASN A 55 -6.63 9.94 2.85
N ASP A 56 -7.95 10.09 2.70
CA ASP A 56 -8.94 9.79 3.75
C ASP A 56 -9.06 8.29 4.06
N ARG A 57 -8.73 7.44 3.09
CA ARG A 57 -8.78 5.98 3.20
C ARG A 57 -7.46 5.37 3.62
N LEU A 58 -6.36 6.10 3.43
CA LEU A 58 -5.03 5.64 3.77
C LEU A 58 -4.83 5.70 5.27
N LYS A 59 -4.59 4.54 5.91
CA LYS A 59 -4.15 4.50 7.30
C LYS A 59 -2.64 4.29 7.31
N PRO A 60 -1.85 5.24 7.84
CA PRO A 60 -0.41 5.01 7.99
C PRO A 60 -0.24 3.79 8.88
N GLN A 61 0.54 2.83 8.40
CA GLN A 61 0.82 1.64 9.16
C GLN A 61 1.88 2.05 10.19
N VAL A 62 1.45 2.49 11.37
CA VAL A 62 2.35 2.76 12.52
C VAL A 62 2.79 1.41 13.09
N ASN A 63 3.41 0.59 12.26
CA ASN A 63 4.22 -0.52 12.72
C ASN A 63 5.66 -0.18 12.37
N VAL A 64 6.46 -0.05 13.42
CA VAL A 64 7.86 0.40 13.42
C VAL A 64 8.75 -0.75 12.95
N ASP A 65 8.37 -1.42 11.87
CA ASP A 65 9.25 -2.34 11.17
C ASP A 65 9.70 -1.58 9.94
N SER A 66 10.74 -0.80 10.19
CA SER A 66 11.70 -0.35 9.20
C SER A 66 11.95 -1.50 8.21
N PHE A 67 11.22 -1.51 7.10
CA PHE A 67 11.65 -2.17 5.87
C PHE A 67 12.85 -1.36 5.38
N SER A 68 13.96 -1.50 6.11
CA SER A 68 15.29 -1.36 5.58
C SER A 68 15.32 -2.40 4.45
N LEU A 69 15.06 -1.96 3.22
CA LEU A 69 15.64 -2.64 2.08
C LEU A 69 17.15 -2.50 2.29
N GLU A 70 17.71 -3.43 3.07
CA GLU A 70 19.14 -3.69 3.06
C GLU A 70 19.47 -3.94 1.60
N GLN A 71 20.12 -2.94 0.98
CA GLN A 71 20.77 -3.09 -0.29
C GLN A 71 21.71 -4.29 -0.13
N ALA A 72 21.33 -5.43 -0.70
CA ALA A 72 22.27 -6.51 -0.93
C ALA A 72 23.28 -5.97 -1.96
N VAL A 73 24.46 -5.61 -1.48
CA VAL A 73 25.68 -5.38 -2.27
C VAL A 73 26.49 -6.66 -2.33
#